data_AF-A0A1G8PVH4-F1
#
_entry.id   AF-A0A1G8PVH4-F1
#
_cell.length_a   1.000
_cell.length_b   1.000
_cell.length_c   1.000
_cell.angle_alpha   90.00
_cell.angle_beta   90.00
_cell.angle_gamma   90.00
#
_symmetry.space_group_name_H-M   'P 1'
#
loop_
_entity.id
_entity.type
_entity.pdbx_description
1 polymer ?
#
loop_
_entity_poly.entity_id
_entity_poly.type
_entity_poly.pdbx_seq_one_letter_code
_entity_poly.pdbx_strand_id
1 'polypeptide(L)'
;SQFRSRKFVSALHASGLKGSMGRVGACGDNAAMESFFALLQKNVLNRKRWETRQELRLAIITWIERTYHRRRRQKALGKLTPIEFETINNMALAA
;
A
#
# COMPACT_ATOMS: atom_id res chain seq x y z
N SER A 1 -15.98 13.31 -6.75
CA SER A 1 -14.67 12.64 -6.54
C SER A 1 -14.92 11.15 -6.34
N GLN A 2 -14.00 10.28 -6.78
CA GLN A 2 -14.19 8.81 -6.76
C GLN A 2 -14.42 8.27 -5.34
N PHE A 3 -13.64 8.73 -4.34
CA PHE A 3 -13.74 8.32 -2.93
C PHE A 3 -14.97 8.86 -2.17
N ARG A 4 -15.72 9.82 -2.74
CA ARG A 4 -17.01 10.30 -2.18
C ARG A 4 -18.21 9.80 -2.97
N SER A 5 -18.00 8.96 -3.98
CA SER A 5 -19.09 8.46 -4.80
C SER A 5 -20.01 7.55 -3.98
N ARG A 6 -21.32 7.60 -4.26
CA ARG A 6 -22.32 6.73 -3.61
C ARG A 6 -21.94 5.26 -3.72
N LYS A 7 -21.41 4.84 -4.88
CA LYS A 7 -20.94 3.48 -5.12
C LYS A 7 -19.82 3.08 -4.16
N PHE A 8 -18.83 3.94 -3.96
CA PHE A 8 -17.72 3.67 -3.04
C PHE A 8 -18.18 3.62 -1.58
N VAL A 9 -18.98 4.61 -1.15
CA VAL A 9 -19.52 4.68 0.22
C VAL A 9 -20.40 3.46 0.51
N SER A 10 -21.27 3.05 -0.42
CA SER A 10 -22.09 1.86 -0.29
C SER A 10 -21.26 0.58 -0.12
N ALA A 11 -20.13 0.46 -0.83
CA ALA A 11 -19.24 -0.68 -0.69
C ALA A 11 -18.55 -0.72 0.69
N LEU A 12 -18.17 0.43 1.24
CA LEU A 12 -17.63 0.50 2.60
C LEU A 12 -18.65 0.05 3.63
N HIS A 13 -19.89 0.55 3.55
CA HIS A 13 -20.96 0.15 4.46
C HIS A 13 -21.28 -1.36 4.36
N ALA A 14 -21.35 -1.90 3.14
CA ALA A 14 -21.59 -3.33 2.93
C ALA A 14 -20.48 -4.22 3.53
N SER A 15 -19.25 -3.72 3.60
CA SER A 15 -18.11 -4.42 4.21
C SER A 15 -17.91 -4.11 5.70
N GLY A 16 -18.80 -3.34 6.34
CA GLY A 16 -18.65 -2.92 7.75
C GLY A 16 -17.48 -1.95 8.00
N LEU A 17 -16.99 -1.28 6.96
CA LEU A 17 -15.85 -0.37 7.04
C LEU A 17 -16.30 1.08 7.22
N LYS A 18 -15.56 1.83 8.03
CA LYS A 18 -15.76 3.28 8.20
C LYS A 18 -14.79 4.04 7.28
N GLY A 19 -15.34 4.82 6.35
CA GLY A 19 -14.54 5.71 5.51
C GLY A 19 -13.95 6.88 6.31
N SER A 20 -12.66 7.15 6.11
CA SER A 20 -11.97 8.35 6.62
C SER A 20 -11.32 9.08 5.46
N MET A 21 -11.55 10.40 5.37
CA MET A 21 -11.01 11.24 4.29
C MET A 21 -9.78 12.06 4.72
N GLY A 22 -9.31 11.88 5.96
CA GLY A 22 -8.26 12.71 6.56
C GLY A 22 -8.70 14.17 6.76
N ARG A 23 -7.87 14.95 7.47
CA ARG A 23 -8.09 16.41 7.56
C ARG A 23 -7.47 17.08 6.33
N VAL A 24 -8.15 18.08 5.77
CA VAL A 24 -7.58 18.91 4.70
C VAL A 24 -6.29 19.57 5.20
N GLY A 25 -5.19 19.41 4.46
CA GLY A 25 -3.89 19.98 4.82
C GLY A 25 -3.07 19.18 5.84
N ALA A 26 -3.53 18.00 6.28
CA ALA A 26 -2.75 17.10 7.12
C ALA A 26 -1.83 16.21 6.25
N CYS A 27 -0.62 16.69 5.94
CA CYS A 27 0.36 15.94 5.15
C CYS A 27 0.80 14.62 5.80
N GLY A 28 0.75 14.53 7.14
CA GLY A 28 1.08 13.32 7.89
C GLY A 28 0.18 12.13 7.56
N ASP A 29 -1.12 12.37 7.32
CA ASP A 29 -2.10 11.31 7.07
C ASP A 29 -1.79 10.53 5.77
N ASN A 30 -1.18 11.19 4.77
CA ASN A 30 -0.88 10.61 3.46
C ASN A 30 0.61 10.28 3.26
N ALA A 31 1.50 10.72 4.15
CA ALA A 31 2.95 10.58 4.00
C ALA A 31 3.41 9.12 3.77
N ALA A 32 2.77 8.15 4.44
CA ALA A 32 3.07 6.73 4.25
C ALA A 32 2.76 6.26 2.81
N MET A 33 1.62 6.66 2.26
CA MET A 33 1.24 6.33 0.88
C MET A 33 2.10 7.06 -0.14
N GLU A 34 2.46 8.32 0.10
CA GLU A 34 3.39 9.07 -0.75
C GLU A 34 4.76 8.40 -0.81
N SER A 35 5.28 7.95 0.34
CA SER A 35 6.53 7.19 0.41
C SER A 35 6.45 5.89 -0.39
N PHE A 36 5.34 5.16 -0.30
CA PHE A 36 5.10 3.95 -1.08
C PHE A 36 5.12 4.25 -2.60
N PHE A 37 4.39 5.27 -3.05
CA PHE A 37 4.33 5.62 -4.47
C PHE A 37 5.67 6.10 -5.02
N ALA A 38 6.45 6.86 -4.24
CA ALA A 38 7.80 7.25 -4.61
C ALA A 38 8.71 6.03 -4.83
N LEU A 39 8.59 5.01 -3.97
CA LEU A 39 9.32 3.75 -4.13
C LEU A 39 8.85 2.98 -5.37
N LEU A 40 7.54 2.86 -5.58
CA LEU A 40 6.99 2.15 -6.75
C LEU A 40 7.44 2.82 -8.05
N GLN A 41 7.40 4.16 -8.09
CA GLN A 41 7.83 4.93 -9.24
C GLN A 41 9.32 4.71 -9.54
N LYS A 42 10.18 4.84 -8.52
CA LYS A 42 11.63 4.65 -8.67
C LYS A 42 11.99 3.22 -9.08
N ASN A 43 11.34 2.21 -8.50
CA ASN A 43 11.76 0.83 -8.61
C ASN A 43 11.05 0.02 -9.70
N VAL A 44 9.92 0.52 -10.22
CA VAL A 44 9.14 -0.15 -11.27
C VAL A 44 8.86 0.78 -12.43
N LEU A 45 8.14 1.88 -12.19
CA LEU A 45 7.60 2.71 -13.29
C LEU A 45 8.71 3.34 -14.14
N ASN A 46 9.75 3.87 -13.49
CA ASN A 46 10.85 4.57 -14.16
C ASN A 46 11.98 3.63 -14.61
N ARG A 47 11.85 2.30 -14.45
CA ARG A 47 12.94 1.37 -14.76
C ARG A 47 13.15 1.16 -16.26
N LYS A 48 12.06 1.16 -17.02
CA LYS A 48 12.06 0.96 -18.47
C LYS A 48 10.71 1.42 -19.05
N ARG A 49 10.63 1.50 -20.38
CA ARG A 49 9.35 1.56 -21.07
C ARG A 49 8.67 0.19 -21.03
N TRP A 50 7.36 0.19 -20.92
CA TRP A 50 6.53 -1.00 -20.85
C TRP A 50 5.69 -1.08 -22.13
N GLU A 51 5.69 -2.23 -22.78
CA GLU A 51 5.00 -2.40 -24.06
C GLU A 51 3.49 -2.56 -23.86
N THR A 52 3.10 -3.20 -22.76
CA THR A 52 1.69 -3.43 -22.44
C THR A 52 1.35 -3.11 -21.00
N ARG A 53 0.08 -2.76 -20.75
CA ARG A 53 -0.45 -2.60 -19.40
C ARG A 53 -0.36 -3.88 -18.58
N GLN A 54 -0.48 -5.05 -19.23
CA GLN A 54 -0.40 -6.35 -18.56
C GLN A 54 1.02 -6.62 -18.05
N GLU A 55 2.03 -6.31 -18.85
CA GLU A 55 3.43 -6.41 -18.46
C GLU A 55 3.73 -5.51 -17.25
N LEU A 56 3.31 -4.24 -17.32
CA LEU A 56 3.45 -3.31 -16.20
C LEU A 56 2.73 -3.79 -14.94
N ARG A 57 1.49 -4.29 -15.08
CA ARG A 57 0.71 -4.85 -13.96
C ARG A 57 1.46 -6.00 -13.29
N LEU A 58 2.02 -6.93 -14.07
CA LEU A 58 2.78 -8.06 -13.54
C LEU A 58 4.04 -7.58 -12.82
N ALA A 59 4.75 -6.59 -13.36
CA ALA A 59 5.93 -6.01 -12.72
C ALA A 59 5.60 -5.33 -11.39
N ILE A 60 4.50 -4.56 -11.34
CA ILE A 60 4.01 -3.93 -10.10
C ILE A 60 3.71 -5.00 -9.05
N ILE A 61 2.90 -6.01 -9.37
CA ILE A 61 2.55 -7.08 -8.43
C ILE A 61 3.79 -7.83 -7.96
N THR A 62 4.68 -8.20 -8.89
CA THR A 62 5.91 -8.92 -8.56
C THR A 62 6.79 -8.11 -7.62
N TRP A 63 6.94 -6.81 -7.86
CA TRP A 63 7.73 -5.95 -6.99
C TRP A 63 7.10 -5.77 -5.60
N ILE A 64 5.78 -5.58 -5.53
CA ILE A 64 5.05 -5.48 -4.26
C ILE A 64 5.24 -6.77 -3.43
N GLU A 65 4.92 -7.93 -4.01
CA GLU A 65 4.91 -9.20 -3.30
C GLU A 65 6.30 -9.71 -2.96
N ARG A 66 7.23 -9.68 -3.91
CA ARG A 66 8.58 -10.27 -3.71
C ARG A 66 9.55 -9.32 -3.05
N THR A 67 9.46 -8.02 -3.34
CA THR A 67 10.46 -7.04 -2.89
C THR A 67 9.93 -6.23 -1.72
N TYR A 68 8.81 -5.52 -1.90
CA TYR A 68 8.30 -4.59 -0.89
C TYR A 68 7.83 -5.31 0.37
N HIS A 69 6.99 -6.35 0.25
CA HIS A 69 6.43 -7.08 1.39
C HIS A 69 7.40 -8.08 2.04
N ARG A 70 8.26 -8.75 1.26
CA ARG A 70 9.06 -9.90 1.74
C ARG A 70 10.56 -9.66 1.91
N ARG A 71 11.13 -8.61 1.30
CA ARG A 71 12.59 -8.39 1.32
C ARG A 71 12.99 -7.02 1.85
N ARG A 72 12.14 -6.02 1.71
CA ARG A 72 12.43 -4.65 2.14
C ARG A 72 12.18 -4.49 3.64
N ARG A 73 13.26 -4.56 4.42
CA ARG A 73 13.25 -4.22 5.85
C ARG A 73 13.05 -2.71 6.04
N GLN A 74 12.19 -2.32 6.97
CA GLN A 74 11.84 -0.92 7.21
C GLN A 74 12.24 -0.49 8.62
N LYS A 75 12.95 0.63 8.76
CA LYS A 75 13.36 1.14 10.09
C LYS A 75 12.16 1.41 11.00
N ALA A 76 11.08 1.95 10.44
CA ALA A 76 9.83 2.22 11.16
C ALA A 76 9.16 0.94 11.70
N LEU A 77 9.44 -0.22 11.11
CA LEU A 77 8.92 -1.53 11.54
C LEU A 77 9.96 -2.30 12.38
N GLY A 78 10.91 -1.63 13.03
CA GLY A 78 11.96 -2.30 13.81
C GLY A 78 12.96 -3.11 12.96
N LYS A 79 13.18 -2.69 11.70
CA LYS A 79 13.97 -3.42 10.68
C LYS A 79 13.35 -4.77 10.28
N LEU A 80 12.06 -4.96 10.48
CA LEU A 80 11.30 -6.06 9.91
C LEU A 80 10.79 -5.72 8.51
N THR A 81 10.49 -6.75 7.73
CA THR A 81 9.69 -6.64 6.52
C THR A 81 8.21 -6.46 6.88
N PRO A 82 7.38 -5.90 5.99
CA PRO A 82 5.94 -5.80 6.23
C PRO A 82 5.29 -7.12 6.64
N ILE A 83 5.62 -8.23 5.95
CA ILE A 83 5.04 -9.54 6.30
C ILE A 83 5.52 -10.02 7.67
N GLU A 84 6.81 -9.89 7.99
CA GLU A 84 7.32 -10.25 9.32
C GLU A 84 6.61 -9.45 10.42
N PHE A 85 6.45 -8.14 10.22
CA PHE A 85 5.78 -7.25 11.18
C PHE A 85 4.32 -7.66 11.41
N GLU A 86 3.54 -7.83 10.35
CA GLU A 86 2.14 -8.24 10.45
C GLU A 86 1.99 -9.64 11.05
N THR A 87 2.90 -10.57 10.74
CA THR A 87 2.86 -11.94 11.27
C THR A 87 3.04 -11.93 12.79
N ILE A 88 4.03 -11.19 13.28
CA ILE A 88 4.29 -11.05 14.73
C ILE A 88 3.12 -10.37 15.43
N ASN A 89 2.58 -9.29 14.85
CA ASN A 89 1.46 -8.56 15.43
C ASN A 89 0.17 -9.39 15.48
N ASN A 90 -0.12 -10.15 14.42
CA ASN A 90 -1.28 -11.04 14.38
C ASN A 90 -1.16 -12.20 15.38
N MET A 91 0.05 -12.75 15.56
CA MET A 91 0.30 -13.74 16.62
C MET A 91 0.08 -13.15 18.01
N ALA A 92 0.52 -11.92 18.25
CA ALA A 92 0.33 -11.24 19.53
C ALA A 92 -1.15 -10.91 19.83
N LEU A 93 -1.96 -10.62 18.80
CA LEU A 93 -3.40 -10.38 18.95
C LEU A 93 -4.21 -11.68 19.19
N ALA A 94 -3.66 -12.84 18.82
CA ALA A 94 -4.31 -14.14 18.96
C ALA A 94 -3.93 -14.89 20.25
N ALA A 95 -2.94 -14.40 21.00
CA ALA A 95 -2.45 -14.95 22.27
C ALA A 95 -3.09 -14.24 23.47
#